data_AF-A0A9R0P0C7-F1
#
_entry.id   AF-A0A9R0P0C7-F1
#
_cell.length_a   1.000
_cell.length_b   1.000
_cell.length_c   1.000
_cell.angle_alpha   90.00
_cell.angle_beta   90.00
_cell.angle_gamma   90.00
#
_symmetry.space_group_name_H-M   'P 1'
#
loop_
_entity.id
_entity.type
_entity.pdbx_description
1 polymer ?
#
loop_
_entity_poly.entity_id
_entity_poly.type
_entity_poly.pdbx_seq_one_letter_code
_entity_poly.pdbx_strand_id
1 'polypeptide(L)'
;MWWVIVEEQRGGDARAWNVTKTKPVGADREHVGEVARRLAFSHEPVHPPAVKERKVLRLADGYLVIGTGPMAKCHFRVTLGHRVVTP
;
A
#
# COMPACT_ATOMS: atom_id res chain seq x y z
N MET A 1 -11.81 -8.57 -12.14
CA MET A 1 -12.21 -7.68 -11.02
C MET A 1 -10.95 -7.15 -10.35
N TRP A 2 -10.79 -5.84 -10.26
CA TRP A 2 -9.62 -5.18 -9.70
C TRP A 2 -9.71 -4.96 -8.19
N TRP A 3 -8.54 -5.00 -7.57
CA TRP A 3 -8.31 -4.85 -6.14
C TRP A 3 -7.14 -3.91 -5.91
N VAL A 4 -7.20 -3.18 -4.81
CA VAL A 4 -6.03 -2.51 -4.22
C VAL A 4 -5.64 -3.27 -2.96
N ILE A 5 -4.37 -3.60 -2.87
CA ILE A 5 -3.77 -4.33 -1.76
C ILE A 5 -2.78 -3.39 -1.07
N VAL A 6 -2.86 -3.28 0.25
CA VAL A 6 -1.87 -2.57 1.06
C VAL A 6 -1.11 -3.60 1.87
N GLU A 7 0.20 -3.54 1.75
CA GLU A 7 1.11 -4.39 2.50
C GLU A 7 2.07 -3.51 3.30
N GLU A 8 2.28 -3.88 4.56
CA GLU A 8 3.18 -3.19 5.47
C GLU A 8 4.33 -4.10 5.86
N GLN A 9 5.51 -3.50 6.00
CA GLN A 9 6.67 -4.18 6.56
C GLN A 9 6.56 -4.17 8.09
N ARG A 10 6.60 -5.35 8.73
CA ARG A 10 6.56 -5.48 10.21
C ARG A 10 7.91 -5.95 10.78
N GLY A 11 8.28 -5.40 11.94
CA GLY A 11 9.42 -5.87 12.77
C GLY A 11 10.77 -5.20 12.47
N GLY A 12 11.64 -5.17 13.49
CA GLY A 12 12.94 -4.46 13.49
C GLY A 12 14.00 -4.98 12.50
N ASP A 13 13.71 -6.06 11.77
CA ASP A 13 14.56 -6.61 10.70
C ASP A 13 13.83 -6.78 9.34
N ALA A 14 12.63 -6.22 9.19
CA ALA A 14 12.11 -5.80 7.89
C ALA A 14 12.07 -6.86 6.75
N ARG A 15 11.90 -8.16 7.03
CA ARG A 15 11.95 -9.19 5.96
C ARG A 15 10.62 -9.58 5.32
N ALA A 16 9.48 -9.32 5.97
CA ALA A 16 8.18 -9.77 5.46
C ALA A 16 7.20 -8.62 5.23
N TRP A 17 6.65 -8.57 4.01
CA TRP A 17 5.46 -7.80 3.67
C TRP A 17 4.23 -8.55 4.17
N ASN A 18 3.36 -7.86 4.90
CA ASN A 18 2.11 -8.43 5.40
C ASN A 18 0.95 -7.63 4.81
N VAL A 19 -0.02 -8.32 4.22
CA VAL A 19 -1.25 -7.68 3.76
C VAL A 19 -2.01 -7.15 4.96
N THR A 20 -2.16 -5.83 5.05
CA THR A 20 -2.92 -5.16 6.13
C THR A 20 -4.27 -4.67 5.64
N LYS A 21 -4.45 -4.47 4.33
CA LYS A 21 -5.72 -4.05 3.76
C LYS A 21 -5.90 -4.58 2.34
N THR A 22 -7.12 -5.00 2.01
CA THR A 22 -7.54 -5.29 0.64
C THR A 22 -8.85 -4.57 0.36
N LYS A 23 -8.96 -3.92 -0.80
CA LYS A 23 -10.18 -3.22 -1.21
C LYS A 23 -10.57 -3.62 -2.63
N PRO A 24 -11.77 -4.20 -2.86
CA PRO A 24 -12.29 -4.39 -4.21
C PRO A 24 -12.67 -3.03 -4.81
N VAL A 25 -12.38 -2.83 -6.10
CA VAL A 25 -12.61 -1.55 -6.78
C VAL A 25 -13.59 -1.65 -7.95
N GLY A 26 -13.69 -2.80 -8.63
CA GLY A 26 -14.59 -2.96 -9.77
C GLY A 26 -13.90 -3.52 -11.01
N ALA A 27 -14.53 -3.39 -12.18
CA ALA A 27 -13.95 -3.84 -13.46
C ALA A 27 -12.96 -2.83 -14.08
N ASP A 28 -12.96 -1.58 -13.60
CA ASP A 28 -12.22 -0.48 -14.19
C ASP A 28 -10.77 -0.37 -13.68
N ARG A 29 -9.82 -0.34 -14.62
CA ARG A 29 -8.39 -0.20 -14.36
C ARG A 29 -7.96 1.25 -14.06
N GLU A 30 -8.62 2.24 -14.63
CA GLU A 30 -8.29 3.64 -14.33
C GLU A 30 -8.72 3.98 -12.90
N HIS A 31 -9.94 3.58 -12.54
CA HIS A 31 -10.47 3.76 -11.19
C HIS A 31 -9.61 3.07 -10.11
N VAL A 32 -9.07 1.87 -10.37
CA VAL A 32 -8.17 1.22 -9.40
C VAL A 32 -6.87 2.00 -9.20
N GLY A 33 -6.36 2.66 -10.25
CA GLY A 33 -5.19 3.54 -10.17
C GLY A 33 -5.43 4.76 -9.26
N GLU A 34 -6.59 5.39 -9.38
CA GLU A 34 -6.98 6.52 -8.51
C GLU A 34 -7.14 6.10 -7.05
N VAL A 35 -7.80 4.97 -6.81
CA VAL A 35 -7.97 4.42 -5.45
C VAL A 35 -6.62 4.08 -4.82
N ALA A 36 -5.71 3.48 -5.59
CA ALA A 36 -4.36 3.17 -5.14
C ALA A 36 -3.55 4.44 -4.84
N ARG A 37 -3.63 5.46 -5.71
CA ARG A 37 -3.00 6.76 -5.47
C ARG A 37 -3.51 7.36 -4.17
N ARG A 38 -4.84 7.43 -3.99
CA ARG A 38 -5.44 7.98 -2.76
C ARG A 38 -4.93 7.23 -1.52
N LEU A 39 -4.92 5.89 -1.55
CA LEU A 39 -4.44 5.08 -0.44
C LEU A 39 -2.94 5.30 -0.15
N ALA A 40 -2.10 5.48 -1.17
CA ALA A 40 -0.69 5.80 -0.96
C ALA A 40 -0.48 7.10 -0.15
N PHE A 41 -1.37 8.08 -0.30
CA PHE A 41 -1.32 9.35 0.42
C PHE A 41 -2.17 9.39 1.71
N SER A 42 -3.11 8.47 1.90
CA SER A 42 -4.05 8.53 3.04
C SER A 42 -3.93 7.35 4.00
N HIS A 43 -3.24 6.28 3.64
CA HIS A 43 -3.10 5.11 4.50
C HIS A 43 -2.20 5.44 5.70
N GLU A 44 -2.71 5.15 6.89
CA GLU A 44 -1.97 5.26 8.13
C GLU A 44 -1.39 3.87 8.47
N PRO A 45 -0.06 3.72 8.47
CA PRO A 45 0.56 2.44 8.79
C PRO A 45 0.31 2.10 10.26
N VAL A 46 0.22 0.80 10.56
CA VAL A 46 -0.02 0.30 11.92
C VAL A 46 1.10 0.73 12.86
N HIS A 47 2.35 0.79 12.37
CA HIS A 47 3.50 1.31 13.10
C HIS A 47 4.53 2.00 12.19
N PRO A 48 5.04 3.20 12.57
CA PRO A 48 4.63 4.02 13.70
C PRO A 48 3.31 4.77 13.40
N PRO A 49 2.46 5.02 14.41
CA PRO A 49 1.15 5.67 14.23
C PRO A 49 1.23 7.16 13.87
N ALA A 50 2.40 7.80 14.02
CA ALA A 50 2.60 9.22 13.74
C ALA A 50 3.68 9.41 12.67
N VAL A 51 3.31 9.24 11.40
CA VAL A 51 4.19 9.52 10.26
C VAL A 51 4.28 11.05 10.06
N LYS A 52 5.46 11.63 10.29
CA LYS A 52 5.70 13.07 10.13
C LYS A 52 6.02 13.44 8.68
N GLU A 53 6.77 12.58 8.02
CA GLU A 53 7.16 12.76 6.62
C GLU A 53 6.78 11.53 5.82
N ARG A 54 6.28 11.75 4.60
CA ARG A 54 5.88 10.68 3.69
C ARG A 54 6.48 10.91 2.31
N LYS A 55 7.25 9.94 1.83
CA LYS A 55 7.72 9.88 0.44
C LYS A 55 6.92 8.82 -0.31
N VAL A 56 6.22 9.24 -1.36
CA VAL A 56 5.43 8.35 -2.22
C VAL A 56 6.17 8.17 -3.55
N LEU A 57 6.49 6.93 -3.90
CA LEU A 57 7.18 6.56 -5.13
C LEU A 57 6.21 5.77 -6.03
N ARG A 58 6.09 6.16 -7.29
CA ARG A 58 5.32 5.42 -8.30
C ARG A 58 6.14 4.22 -8.78
N LEU A 59 5.52 3.05 -8.81
CA LEU A 59 6.07 1.81 -9.38
C LEU A 59 5.23 1.38 -10.60
N ALA A 60 5.66 0.32 -11.28
CA ALA A 60 4.95 -0.21 -12.46
C ALA A 60 3.52 -0.68 -12.14
N ASP A 61 3.32 -1.26 -10.95
CA ASP A 61 2.09 -1.91 -10.50
C ASP A 61 1.47 -1.25 -9.26
N GLY A 62 1.88 -0.03 -8.92
CA GLY A 62 1.38 0.65 -7.74
C GLY A 62 2.29 1.73 -7.18
N TYR A 63 2.43 1.75 -5.86
CA TYR A 63 3.21 2.74 -5.12
C TYR A 63 3.97 2.11 -3.97
N LEU A 64 5.18 2.60 -3.71
CA LEU A 64 5.91 2.37 -2.47
C LEU A 64 5.89 3.66 -1.64
N VAL A 65 5.59 3.52 -0.36
CA VAL A 65 5.54 4.64 0.57
C VAL A 65 6.56 4.41 1.67
N ILE A 66 7.41 5.42 1.87
CA ILE A 66 8.39 5.50 2.95
C ILE A 66 7.87 6.55 3.92
N GLY A 67 7.42 6.10 5.09
CA GLY A 67 7.01 6.98 6.19
C GLY A 67 8.15 7.13 7.19
N THR A 68 8.42 8.35 7.64
CA THR A 68 9.35 8.62 8.73
C THR A 68 8.55 9.13 9.94
N GLY A 69 8.53 8.33 11.01
CA GLY A 69 8.02 8.73 12.31
C GLY A 69 9.14 9.19 13.25
N PRO A 70 8.80 9.68 14.45
CA PRO A 70 9.79 10.18 15.42
C PRO A 70 10.85 9.15 15.84
N MET A 71 10.47 7.87 15.92
CA MET A 71 11.32 6.80 16.48
C MET A 71 11.78 5.79 15.43
N ALA A 72 11.09 5.70 14.29
CA ALA A 72 11.37 4.68 13.28
C ALA A 72 10.86 5.11 11.90
N LYS A 73 11.44 4.50 10.86
CA LYS A 73 10.87 4.50 9.51
C LYS A 73 9.91 3.32 9.37
N CYS A 74 8.88 3.50 8.56
CA CYS A 74 8.01 2.43 8.10
C CYS A 74 7.94 2.42 6.58
N HIS A 75 7.64 1.25 6.04
CA HIS A 75 7.39 1.08 4.62
C HIS A 75 6.07 0.37 4.42
N PHE A 76 5.28 0.89 3.49
CA PHE A 76 4.10 0.19 2.99
C PHE A 76 4.03 0.32 1.48
N ARG A 77 3.52 -0.71 0.81
CA ARG A 77 3.27 -0.69 -0.62
C ARG A 77 1.78 -0.80 -0.89
N VAL A 78 1.34 -0.13 -1.94
CA VAL A 78 -0.04 -0.15 -2.43
C VAL A 78 0.02 -0.72 -3.83
N THR A 79 -0.43 -1.96 -4.02
CA THR A 79 -0.32 -2.71 -5.27
C THR A 79 -1.68 -2.97 -5.88
N LEU A 80 -1.70 -3.08 -7.21
CA LEU A 80 -2.90 -3.40 -7.99
C LEU A 80 -2.99 -4.91 -8.20
N GLY A 81 -4.11 -5.51 -7.83
CA GLY A 81 -4.39 -6.93 -8.05
C GLY A 81 -5.55 -7.13 -9.01
N HIS A 82 -5.38 -8.00 -10.01
CA HIS A 82 -6.51 -8.49 -10.81
C HIS A 82 -6.93 -9.86 -10.32
N ARG A 83 -8.19 -10.02 -9.88
CA ARG A 83 -8.73 -11.32 -9.49
C ARG A 83 -8.84 -12.21 -10.74
N VAL A 84 -8.11 -13.31 -10.71
CA VAL A 84 -8.24 -14.42 -11.65
C VAL A 84 -9.14 -15.47 -11.02
N VAL A 85 -10.07 -16.02 -11.80
CA VAL A 85 -10.89 -17.16 -11.40
C VAL A 85 -10.50 -18.30 -12.33
N THR A 86 -10.07 -19.43 -11.79
CA THR A 86 -9.89 -20.65 -12.59
C THR A 86 -11.24 -21.08 -13.17
N PRO A 87 -11.27 -21.62 -14.41
CA PRO A 87 -12.49 -22.09 -15.05
C PRO A 87 -13.26 -23.10 -14.20
#